data_AF-A0A1V9XK39-F1
#
_entry.id   AF-A0A1V9XK39-F1
#
_cell.length_a   1.000
_cell.length_b   1.000
_cell.length_c   1.000
_cell.angle_alpha   90.00
_cell.angle_beta   90.00
_cell.angle_gamma   90.00
#
_symmetry.space_group_name_H-M   'P 1'
#
loop_
_entity.id
_entity.type
_entity.pdbx_description
1 polymer ?
#
loop_
_entity_poly.entity_id
_entity_poly.type
_entity_poly.pdbx_seq_one_letter_code
_entity_poly.pdbx_strand_id
1 'polypeptide(L)'
;MQVRVHCFYYLLPLVAEGQFTTAVGCLGGSSTNSSDGAHGSSHGTQDTDWQVVDLAADLSRTEESLSSAVQPRKHKYVFEGLGLVVAVILMNAVPQIYRINELGVKRICRDIYAIQQKLTTISSGREVSLDHARQYFELMLLSGQDILNGIVENGPQFQQIDYKNLFELLCRSRSDEKDKFEWYNNRLKDILDGVPVKI
;
A
#
# COMPACT_ATOMS: atom_id res chain seq x y z
N MET A 1 5.06 0.41 27.90
CA MET A 1 6.46 0.55 27.46
C MET A 1 6.97 -0.72 26.74
N GLN A 2 6.78 -1.93 27.28
CA GLN A 2 7.25 -3.19 26.64
C GLN A 2 6.55 -3.59 25.33
N VAL A 3 5.23 -3.37 25.20
CA VAL A 3 4.47 -3.79 24.00
C VAL A 3 4.91 -3.04 22.73
N ARG A 4 5.21 -1.74 22.85
CA ARG A 4 5.75 -0.95 21.73
C ARG A 4 7.14 -1.43 21.30
N VAL A 5 7.96 -1.90 22.23
CA VAL A 5 9.27 -2.50 21.94
C VAL A 5 9.12 -3.85 21.24
N HIS A 6 8.12 -4.66 21.61
CA HIS A 6 7.82 -5.92 20.94
C HIS A 6 7.29 -5.72 19.51
N CYS A 7 6.35 -4.80 19.29
CA CYS A 7 5.90 -4.45 17.94
C CYS A 7 7.04 -3.90 17.08
N PHE A 8 7.92 -3.05 17.63
CA PHE A 8 9.10 -2.57 16.90
C PHE A 8 10.07 -3.72 16.53
N TYR A 9 10.23 -4.69 17.42
CA TYR A 9 11.13 -5.84 17.22
C TYR A 9 10.65 -6.80 16.11
N TYR A 10 9.33 -6.98 15.95
CA TYR A 10 8.76 -7.82 14.89
C TYR A 10 8.51 -7.05 13.57
N LEU A 11 8.32 -5.73 13.62
CA LEU A 11 8.16 -4.90 12.42
C LEU A 11 9.50 -4.57 11.74
N LEU A 12 10.62 -4.53 12.47
CA LEU A 12 11.94 -4.25 11.90
C LEU A 12 12.36 -5.30 10.85
N PRO A 13 12.26 -6.62 11.09
CA PRO A 13 12.58 -7.65 10.10
C PRO A 13 11.68 -7.60 8.88
N LEU A 14 10.39 -7.26 9.07
CA LEU A 14 9.40 -7.10 7.99
C LEU A 14 9.78 -5.99 7.01
N VAL A 15 10.48 -4.95 7.47
CA VAL A 15 11.01 -3.85 6.65
C VAL A 15 12.45 -4.13 6.17
N ALA A 16 13.27 -4.82 6.98
CA ALA A 16 14.67 -5.12 6.68
C ALA A 16 14.85 -6.27 5.67
N GLU A 17 13.92 -7.23 5.63
CA GLU A 17 13.96 -8.36 4.69
C GLU A 17 13.30 -8.08 3.32
N GLY A 18 12.74 -6.88 3.11
CA GLY A 18 12.33 -6.42 1.77
C GLY A 18 11.30 -7.29 1.03
N GLN A 19 10.55 -8.17 1.70
CA GLN A 19 9.64 -9.13 1.05
C GLN A 19 8.29 -8.55 0.59
N PHE A 20 8.07 -7.24 0.81
CA PHE A 20 7.05 -6.50 0.05
C PHE A 20 7.37 -6.44 -1.47
N THR A 21 8.62 -6.74 -1.86
CA THR A 21 9.07 -6.69 -3.27
C THR A 21 9.06 -8.05 -3.98
N THR A 22 9.02 -9.17 -3.26
CA THR A 22 9.18 -10.52 -3.86
C THR A 22 7.97 -11.05 -4.64
N ALA A 23 6.84 -10.33 -4.65
CA ALA A 23 5.66 -10.73 -5.42
C ALA A 23 5.48 -9.97 -6.76
N VAL A 24 6.48 -9.19 -7.21
CA VAL A 24 6.36 -8.35 -8.43
C VAL A 24 7.09 -8.93 -9.66
N GLY A 25 7.67 -10.13 -9.58
CA GLY A 25 8.23 -10.77 -10.77
C GLY A 25 8.50 -12.26 -10.61
N CYS A 26 8.12 -13.02 -11.64
CA CYS A 26 8.51 -14.40 -11.93
C CYS A 26 7.63 -15.53 -11.34
N LEU A 27 6.35 -15.57 -11.72
CA LEU A 27 5.75 -16.84 -12.16
C LEU A 27 5.90 -16.94 -13.68
N GLY A 28 7.14 -17.12 -14.12
CA GLY A 28 7.53 -17.33 -15.50
C GLY A 28 8.47 -18.52 -15.58
N GLY A 29 7.90 -19.71 -15.76
CA GLY A 29 8.53 -20.87 -16.38
C GLY A 29 9.68 -21.55 -15.62
N SER A 30 9.39 -22.70 -15.02
CA SER A 30 10.36 -23.80 -14.91
C SER A 30 9.61 -25.12 -14.92
N SER A 31 9.72 -25.79 -16.06
CA SER A 31 9.11 -27.07 -16.40
C SER A 31 9.38 -28.17 -15.39
N THR A 32 8.33 -28.91 -15.02
CA THR A 32 8.45 -30.34 -14.73
C THR A 32 7.42 -31.07 -15.58
N ASN A 33 7.91 -31.81 -16.56
CA ASN A 33 7.11 -32.70 -17.40
C ASN A 33 6.42 -33.74 -16.52
N SER A 34 5.09 -33.74 -16.51
CA SER A 34 4.28 -34.91 -16.15
C SER A 34 2.90 -34.74 -16.78
N SER A 35 2.63 -35.64 -17.73
CA SER A 35 1.34 -35.90 -18.34
C SER A 35 0.27 -36.19 -17.28
N ASP A 36 -0.86 -35.49 -17.34
CA ASP A 36 -2.21 -36.07 -17.40
C ASP A 36 -3.30 -35.03 -17.13
N GLY A 37 -4.37 -35.08 -17.93
CA GLY A 37 -5.73 -34.86 -17.42
C GLY A 37 -6.27 -33.43 -17.31
N ALA A 38 -7.12 -33.08 -18.27
CA ALA A 38 -8.00 -31.92 -18.29
C ALA A 38 -8.85 -31.64 -17.02
N HIS A 39 -8.78 -30.40 -16.51
CA HIS A 39 -9.95 -29.65 -16.04
C HIS A 39 -9.65 -28.14 -16.08
N GLY A 40 -9.86 -27.54 -17.25
CA GLY A 40 -9.76 -26.09 -17.46
C GLY A 40 -11.00 -25.37 -16.93
N SER A 41 -11.07 -25.17 -15.62
CA SER A 41 -11.99 -24.19 -15.02
C SER A 41 -11.25 -22.86 -14.87
N SER A 42 -11.51 -21.98 -15.83
CA SER A 42 -11.31 -20.53 -15.71
C SER A 42 -12.06 -20.02 -14.47
N HIS A 43 -11.33 -19.75 -13.39
CA HIS A 43 -11.83 -18.96 -12.27
C HIS A 43 -10.74 -17.97 -11.86
N GLY A 44 -10.86 -16.74 -12.36
CA GLY A 44 -10.09 -15.60 -11.85
C GLY A 44 -10.60 -15.24 -10.46
N THR A 45 -10.18 -15.97 -9.44
CA THR A 45 -10.42 -15.68 -8.02
C THR A 45 -9.43 -14.58 -7.64
N GLN A 46 -9.79 -13.31 -7.53
CA GLN A 46 -10.58 -12.70 -6.45
C GLN A 46 -9.98 -12.86 -5.04
N ASP A 47 -8.79 -13.47 -4.91
CA ASP A 47 -8.18 -13.73 -3.62
C ASP A 47 -7.22 -12.59 -3.21
N THR A 48 -7.44 -12.03 -2.03
CA THR A 48 -6.52 -11.14 -1.29
C THR A 48 -5.13 -11.76 -1.24
N ASP A 49 -4.07 -10.95 -1.28
CA ASP A 49 -2.71 -11.50 -1.26
C ASP A 49 -2.51 -12.38 -0.02
N TRP A 50 -1.88 -13.55 -0.18
CA TRP A 50 -1.66 -14.51 0.90
C TRP A 50 -0.87 -13.89 2.05
N GLN A 51 0.01 -12.93 1.75
CA GLN A 51 0.77 -12.16 2.74
C GLN A 51 -0.14 -11.24 3.58
N VAL A 52 -1.20 -10.70 2.98
CA VAL A 52 -2.19 -9.85 3.66
C VAL A 52 -3.12 -10.70 4.51
N VAL A 53 -3.43 -11.91 4.05
CA VAL A 53 -4.14 -12.92 4.84
C VAL A 53 -3.32 -13.33 6.05
N ASP A 54 -2.01 -13.55 5.90
CA ASP A 54 -1.11 -13.91 6.99
C ASP A 54 -0.94 -12.77 8.01
N LEU A 55 -0.74 -11.53 7.53
CA LEU A 55 -0.73 -10.33 8.37
C LEU A 55 -2.05 -10.19 9.15
N ALA A 56 -3.19 -10.41 8.51
CA ALA A 56 -4.49 -10.34 9.18
C ALA A 56 -4.63 -11.44 10.25
N ALA A 57 -4.15 -12.65 9.99
CA ALA A 57 -4.17 -13.76 10.94
C ALA A 57 -3.25 -13.49 12.15
N ASP A 58 -2.06 -12.94 11.91
CA ASP A 58 -1.11 -12.57 12.97
C ASP A 58 -1.65 -11.45 13.85
N LEU A 59 -2.30 -10.44 13.24
CA LEU A 59 -2.99 -9.37 13.96
C LEU A 59 -4.12 -9.92 14.84
N SER A 60 -4.91 -10.87 14.34
CA SER A 60 -5.96 -11.53 15.13
C SER A 60 -5.38 -12.36 16.29
N ARG A 61 -4.30 -13.12 16.08
CA ARG A 61 -3.65 -13.88 17.16
C ARG A 61 -3.07 -12.97 18.24
N THR A 62 -2.51 -11.84 17.83
CA THR A 62 -1.97 -10.82 18.74
C THR A 62 -3.09 -10.14 19.54
N GLU A 63 -4.23 -9.87 18.90
CA GLU A 63 -5.44 -9.36 19.55
C GLU A 63 -5.97 -10.34 20.61
N GLU A 64 -6.17 -11.60 20.26
CA GLU A 64 -6.69 -12.63 21.18
C GLU A 64 -5.78 -12.85 22.39
N SER A 65 -4.46 -12.83 22.15
CA SER A 65 -3.48 -12.95 23.22
C SER A 65 -3.49 -11.74 24.16
N LEU A 66 -3.67 -10.54 23.61
CA LEU A 66 -3.65 -9.29 24.37
C LEU A 66 -4.98 -9.01 25.10
N SER A 67 -6.11 -9.42 24.52
CA SER A 67 -7.45 -9.24 25.11
C SER A 67 -7.61 -10.04 26.41
N SER A 68 -6.93 -11.18 26.54
CA SER A 68 -6.88 -11.98 27.77
C SER A 68 -5.99 -11.39 28.88
N ALA A 69 -5.03 -10.54 28.50
CA ALA A 69 -3.99 -10.03 29.40
C ALA A 69 -4.23 -8.59 29.88
N VAL A 70 -5.11 -7.82 29.22
CA VAL A 70 -5.25 -6.38 29.47
C VAL A 70 -6.71 -5.92 29.43
N GLN A 71 -7.06 -4.95 30.29
CA GLN A 71 -8.38 -4.32 30.27
C GLN A 71 -8.72 -3.72 28.88
N PRO A 72 -9.98 -3.81 28.41
CA PRO A 72 -10.40 -3.42 27.06
C PRO A 72 -10.01 -1.99 26.63
N ARG A 73 -9.92 -1.05 27.58
CA ARG A 73 -9.50 0.33 27.29
C ARG A 73 -8.01 0.44 26.90
N LYS A 74 -7.15 -0.38 27.49
CA LYS A 74 -5.71 -0.42 27.15
C LYS A 74 -5.44 -1.25 25.90
N HIS A 75 -6.30 -2.22 25.61
CA HIS A 75 -6.31 -2.99 24.38
C HIS A 75 -6.48 -2.08 23.15
N LYS A 76 -7.50 -1.22 23.14
CA LYS A 76 -7.74 -0.23 22.07
C LYS A 76 -6.53 0.68 21.78
N TYR A 77 -5.86 1.16 22.83
CA TYR A 77 -4.69 2.04 22.72
C TYR A 77 -3.44 1.38 22.09
N VAL A 78 -3.35 0.05 22.10
CA VAL A 78 -2.22 -0.67 21.47
C VAL A 78 -2.41 -0.74 19.96
N PHE A 79 -3.65 -0.87 19.49
CA PHE A 79 -3.98 -0.93 18.07
C PHE A 79 -4.21 0.45 17.45
N GLU A 80 -4.50 1.48 18.27
CA GLU A 80 -4.50 2.88 17.84
C GLU A 80 -3.11 3.28 17.31
N GLY A 81 -3.03 3.51 16.00
CA GLY A 81 -1.81 3.91 15.28
C GLY A 81 -1.21 2.82 14.40
N LEU A 82 -1.69 1.57 14.48
CA LEU A 82 -1.22 0.50 13.60
C LEU A 82 -1.60 0.77 12.13
N GLY A 83 -2.81 1.27 11.88
CA GLY A 83 -3.23 1.66 10.53
C GLY A 83 -2.35 2.76 9.93
N LEU A 84 -1.87 3.70 10.76
CA LEU A 84 -0.90 4.71 10.32
C LEU A 84 0.45 4.09 9.94
N VAL A 85 0.97 3.17 10.76
CA VAL A 85 2.24 2.50 10.47
C VAL A 85 2.15 1.70 9.17
N VAL A 86 1.07 0.93 8.98
CA VAL A 86 0.85 0.18 7.74
C VAL A 86 0.74 1.11 6.53
N ALA A 87 -0.05 2.19 6.63
CA ALA A 87 -0.17 3.19 5.57
C ALA A 87 1.19 3.76 5.15
N VAL A 88 2.00 4.18 6.13
CA VAL A 88 3.34 4.74 5.89
C VAL A 88 4.27 3.72 5.24
N ILE A 89 4.25 2.46 5.67
CA ILE A 89 5.06 1.39 5.07
C ILE A 89 4.68 1.19 3.60
N LEU A 90 3.38 1.06 3.32
CA LEU A 90 2.89 0.83 1.96
C LEU A 90 3.24 1.97 1.01
N MET A 91 3.03 3.23 1.44
CA MET A 91 3.35 4.39 0.62
C MET A 91 4.86 4.51 0.33
N ASN A 92 5.70 4.23 1.33
CA ASN A 92 7.15 4.25 1.18
C ASN A 92 7.72 3.07 0.36
N ALA A 93 6.93 2.03 0.11
CA ALA A 93 7.33 0.90 -0.74
C ALA A 93 7.23 1.22 -2.24
N VAL A 94 6.51 2.27 -2.64
CA VAL A 94 6.28 2.63 -4.06
C VAL A 94 7.55 2.73 -4.92
N PRO A 95 8.66 3.35 -4.47
CA PRO A 95 9.91 3.39 -5.23
C PRO A 95 10.45 2.01 -5.60
N GLN A 96 10.19 1.00 -4.77
CA GLN A 96 10.66 -0.38 -4.93
C GLN A 96 9.83 -1.18 -5.95
N ILE A 97 8.64 -0.72 -6.32
CA ILE A 97 7.77 -1.40 -7.28
C ILE A 97 8.34 -1.24 -8.69
N TYR A 98 8.85 -2.29 -9.34
CA TYR A 98 9.46 -2.14 -10.66
C TYR A 98 8.49 -1.64 -11.74
N ARG A 99 7.30 -2.23 -11.82
CA ARG A 99 6.19 -1.81 -12.70
C ARG A 99 4.85 -2.15 -12.06
N ILE A 100 3.82 -1.37 -12.38
CA ILE A 100 2.46 -1.59 -11.91
C ILE A 100 1.45 -1.47 -13.06
N ASN A 101 0.40 -2.29 -13.03
CA ASN A 101 -0.74 -2.18 -13.94
C ASN A 101 -2.03 -1.95 -13.14
N GLU A 102 -3.13 -1.68 -13.83
CA GLU A 102 -4.43 -1.42 -13.21
C GLU A 102 -4.89 -2.55 -12.28
N LEU A 103 -4.66 -3.81 -12.67
CA LEU A 103 -5.02 -4.96 -11.84
C LEU A 103 -4.19 -5.00 -10.55
N GLY A 104 -2.90 -4.65 -10.63
CA GLY A 104 -2.01 -4.52 -9.48
C GLY A 104 -2.46 -3.44 -8.52
N VAL A 105 -2.82 -2.25 -9.03
CA VAL A 105 -3.38 -1.18 -8.20
C VAL A 105 -4.66 -1.64 -7.50
N LYS A 106 -5.59 -2.25 -8.25
CA LYS A 106 -6.85 -2.79 -7.70
C LYS A 106 -6.59 -3.86 -6.63
N ARG A 107 -5.56 -4.69 -6.80
CA ARG A 107 -5.15 -5.70 -5.81
C ARG A 107 -4.67 -5.04 -4.52
N ILE A 108 -3.72 -4.10 -4.61
CA ILE A 108 -3.21 -3.34 -3.46
C ILE A 108 -4.35 -2.62 -2.73
N CYS A 109 -5.28 -1.99 -3.45
CA CYS A 109 -6.42 -1.32 -2.83
C CYS A 109 -7.34 -2.29 -2.08
N ARG A 110 -7.55 -3.51 -2.60
CA ARG A 110 -8.30 -4.56 -1.88
C ARG A 110 -7.57 -5.03 -0.63
N ASP A 111 -6.25 -5.18 -0.72
CA ASP A 111 -5.41 -5.60 0.39
C ASP A 111 -5.43 -4.56 1.52
N ILE A 112 -5.30 -3.28 1.19
CA ILE A 112 -5.46 -2.15 2.13
C ILE A 112 -6.84 -2.20 2.80
N TYR A 113 -7.89 -2.40 2.00
CA TYR A 113 -9.25 -2.49 2.53
C TYR A 113 -9.45 -3.68 3.48
N ALA A 114 -8.86 -4.84 3.16
CA ALA A 114 -8.91 -6.02 4.04
C ALA A 114 -8.23 -5.73 5.38
N ILE A 115 -7.05 -5.11 5.37
CA ILE A 115 -6.34 -4.71 6.60
C ILE A 115 -7.17 -3.69 7.39
N GLN A 116 -7.75 -2.70 6.71
CA GLN A 116 -8.61 -1.69 7.33
C GLN A 116 -9.83 -2.30 8.02
N GLN A 117 -10.51 -3.27 7.38
CA GLN A 117 -11.64 -3.97 7.99
C GLN A 117 -11.22 -4.73 9.25
N LYS A 118 -10.05 -5.37 9.23
CA LYS A 118 -9.52 -6.08 10.40
C LYS A 118 -9.19 -5.13 11.54
N LEU A 119 -8.45 -4.06 11.27
CA LEU A 119 -8.11 -3.07 12.29
C LEU A 119 -9.36 -2.39 12.85
N THR A 120 -10.33 -2.01 12.01
CA THR A 120 -11.59 -1.42 12.44
C THR A 120 -12.36 -2.37 13.36
N THR A 121 -12.35 -3.67 13.07
CA THR A 121 -12.98 -4.70 13.91
C THR A 121 -12.32 -4.77 15.29
N ILE A 122 -10.98 -4.71 15.34
CA ILE A 122 -10.19 -4.82 16.58
C ILE A 122 -10.26 -3.53 17.42
N SER A 123 -10.07 -2.37 16.80
CA SER A 123 -9.92 -1.08 17.48
C SER A 123 -11.25 -0.36 17.70
N SER A 124 -12.30 -0.74 16.96
CA SER A 124 -13.55 0.03 16.82
C SER A 124 -13.31 1.50 16.45
N GLY A 125 -12.20 1.76 15.74
CA GLY A 125 -11.75 3.07 15.30
C GLY A 125 -11.81 3.22 13.78
N ARG A 126 -11.82 4.47 13.31
CA ARG A 126 -11.73 4.76 11.88
C ARG A 126 -10.25 4.84 11.46
N GLU A 127 -9.86 4.02 10.51
CA GLU A 127 -8.48 3.97 9.99
C GLU A 127 -8.25 4.97 8.84
N VAL A 128 -8.32 6.27 9.14
CA VAL A 128 -8.21 7.35 8.13
C VAL A 128 -6.89 7.29 7.36
N SER A 129 -5.80 6.84 7.99
CA SER A 129 -4.51 6.70 7.32
C SER A 129 -4.51 5.62 6.23
N LEU A 130 -5.31 4.55 6.39
CA LEU A 130 -5.44 3.52 5.36
C LEU A 130 -6.32 3.99 4.20
N ASP A 131 -7.36 4.80 4.48
CA ASP A 131 -8.10 5.50 3.43
C ASP A 131 -7.17 6.40 2.59
N HIS A 132 -6.28 7.15 3.25
CA HIS A 132 -5.30 8.03 2.60
C HIS A 132 -4.27 7.26 1.77
N ALA A 133 -3.73 6.15 2.30
CA ALA A 133 -2.83 5.27 1.53
C ALA A 133 -3.54 4.66 0.31
N ARG A 134 -4.80 4.24 0.45
CA ARG A 134 -5.57 3.73 -0.69
C ARG A 134 -5.73 4.79 -1.79
N GLN A 135 -6.08 6.02 -1.43
CA GLN A 135 -6.18 7.13 -2.38
C GLN A 135 -4.86 7.38 -3.12
N TYR A 136 -3.71 7.24 -2.44
CA TYR A 136 -2.40 7.35 -3.07
C TYR A 136 -2.18 6.30 -4.16
N PHE A 137 -2.56 5.04 -3.93
CA PHE A 137 -2.47 4.01 -4.96
C PHE A 137 -3.50 4.22 -6.08
N GLU A 138 -4.70 4.70 -5.77
CA GLU A 138 -5.73 5.01 -6.77
C GLU A 138 -5.28 6.11 -7.75
N LEU A 139 -4.41 7.05 -7.34
CA LEU A 139 -3.80 8.01 -8.26
C LEU A 139 -3.04 7.34 -9.42
N MET A 140 -2.49 6.13 -9.22
CA MET A 140 -1.77 5.40 -10.27
C MET A 140 -2.69 4.88 -11.39
N LEU A 141 -4.01 4.96 -11.21
CA LEU A 141 -5.00 4.69 -12.25
C LEU A 141 -5.20 5.87 -13.22
N LEU A 142 -4.75 7.06 -12.83
CA LEU A 142 -4.90 8.29 -13.60
C LEU A 142 -3.70 8.50 -14.53
N SER A 143 -3.85 9.37 -15.54
CA SER A 143 -2.69 9.87 -16.29
C SER A 143 -1.89 10.85 -15.45
N GLY A 144 -0.60 11.03 -15.74
CA GLY A 144 0.21 12.00 -15.00
C GLY A 144 -0.32 13.44 -15.13
N GLN A 145 -0.96 13.76 -16.25
CA GLN A 145 -1.64 15.04 -16.46
C GLN A 145 -2.84 15.22 -15.53
N ASP A 146 -3.69 14.21 -15.43
CA ASP A 146 -4.90 14.26 -14.58
C ASP A 146 -4.53 14.44 -13.11
N ILE A 147 -3.42 13.82 -12.67
CA ILE A 147 -2.89 14.00 -11.31
C ILE A 147 -2.47 15.45 -11.08
N LEU A 148 -1.69 16.04 -12.00
CA LEU A 148 -1.28 17.45 -11.87
C LEU A 148 -2.47 18.40 -11.88
N ASN A 149 -3.45 18.18 -12.76
CA ASN A 149 -4.68 18.96 -12.80
C ASN A 149 -5.44 18.84 -11.48
N GLY A 150 -5.54 17.63 -10.92
CA GLY A 150 -6.14 17.40 -9.60
C GLY A 150 -5.44 18.17 -8.48
N ILE A 151 -4.10 18.29 -8.52
CA ILE A 151 -3.33 19.09 -7.55
C ILE A 151 -3.60 20.58 -7.74
N VAL A 152 -3.72 21.08 -8.98
CA VAL A 152 -4.04 22.48 -9.24
C VAL A 152 -5.44 22.84 -8.75
N GLU A 153 -6.42 21.96 -8.98
CA GLU A 153 -7.82 22.21 -8.64
C GLU A 153 -8.09 22.07 -7.14
N ASN A 154 -7.53 21.04 -6.50
CA ASN A 154 -7.88 20.66 -5.13
C ASN A 154 -6.77 20.90 -4.10
N GLY A 155 -5.58 21.30 -4.55
CA GLY A 155 -4.37 21.38 -3.73
C GLY A 155 -3.67 20.02 -3.56
N PRO A 156 -2.43 20.03 -3.03
CA PRO A 156 -1.67 18.80 -2.79
C PRO A 156 -2.26 18.01 -1.62
N GLN A 157 -2.51 16.72 -1.85
CA GLN A 157 -2.99 15.76 -0.84
C GLN A 157 -1.86 14.90 -0.25
N PHE A 158 -0.72 14.86 -0.93
CA PHE A 158 0.47 14.08 -0.57
C PHE A 158 1.72 14.97 -0.56
N GLN A 159 2.83 14.46 -0.03
CA GLN A 159 4.08 15.21 -0.06
C GLN A 159 4.68 15.22 -1.46
N GLN A 160 5.53 16.20 -1.75
CA GLN A 160 6.21 16.30 -3.04
C GLN A 160 7.01 15.04 -3.39
N ILE A 161 7.65 14.41 -2.39
CA ILE A 161 8.41 13.18 -2.58
C ILE A 161 7.50 12.01 -2.98
N ASP A 162 6.28 11.95 -2.44
CA ASP A 162 5.29 10.92 -2.78
C ASP A 162 4.87 11.05 -4.25
N TYR A 163 4.54 12.27 -4.67
CA TYR A 163 4.21 12.53 -6.09
C TYR A 163 5.37 12.21 -7.02
N LYS A 164 6.61 12.56 -6.65
CA LYS A 164 7.80 12.21 -7.43
C LYS A 164 7.93 10.69 -7.60
N ASN A 165 7.84 9.94 -6.50
CA ASN A 165 7.92 8.48 -6.52
C ASN A 165 6.80 7.86 -7.36
N LEU A 166 5.60 8.43 -7.29
CA LEU A 166 4.45 8.03 -8.09
C LEU A 166 4.68 8.27 -9.58
N PHE A 167 5.14 9.46 -9.98
CA PHE A 167 5.40 9.77 -11.39
C PHE A 167 6.51 8.90 -11.96
N GLU A 168 7.56 8.63 -11.18
CA GLU A 168 8.62 7.71 -11.57
C GLU A 168 8.05 6.30 -11.83
N LEU A 169 7.15 5.82 -10.95
CA LEU A 169 6.45 4.56 -11.13
C LEU A 169 5.55 4.55 -12.37
N LEU A 170 4.81 5.62 -12.64
CA LEU A 170 3.98 5.72 -13.83
C LEU A 170 4.82 5.65 -15.11
N CYS A 171 5.88 6.46 -15.21
CA CYS A 171 6.75 6.51 -16.38
C CYS A 171 7.45 5.17 -16.69
N ARG A 172 7.81 4.38 -15.67
CA ARG A 172 8.40 3.05 -15.89
C ARG A 172 7.37 1.97 -16.21
N SER A 173 6.11 2.16 -15.82
CA SER A 173 5.03 1.18 -15.96
C SER A 173 4.22 1.33 -17.25
N ARG A 174 4.09 2.56 -17.75
CA ARG A 174 3.21 2.93 -18.85
C ARG A 174 4.00 3.46 -20.04
N SER A 175 3.85 2.82 -21.19
CA SER A 175 4.57 3.22 -22.41
C SER A 175 4.20 4.62 -22.90
N ASP A 176 2.94 5.03 -22.71
CA ASP A 176 2.42 6.35 -23.05
C ASP A 176 2.97 7.46 -22.14
N GLU A 177 3.46 7.12 -20.95
CA GLU A 177 4.03 8.05 -19.98
C GLU A 177 5.56 8.04 -19.97
N LYS A 178 6.19 7.24 -20.84
CA LYS A 178 7.64 7.11 -20.91
C LYS A 178 8.31 8.46 -21.18
N ASP A 179 9.45 8.69 -20.56
CA ASP A 179 10.30 9.89 -20.73
C ASP A 179 9.68 11.24 -20.29
N LYS A 180 8.47 11.23 -19.72
CA LYS A 180 7.80 12.45 -19.20
C LYS A 180 8.15 12.80 -17.75
N PHE A 181 8.94 11.98 -17.06
CA PHE A 181 9.23 12.15 -15.64
C PHE A 181 9.75 13.55 -15.28
N GLU A 182 10.75 14.04 -16.02
CA GLU A 182 11.31 15.37 -15.78
C GLU A 182 10.27 16.48 -15.99
N TRP A 183 9.41 16.32 -17.00
CA TRP A 183 8.31 17.26 -17.23
C TRP A 183 7.32 17.25 -16.07
N TYR A 184 6.90 16.07 -15.60
CA TYR A 184 6.01 15.94 -14.44
C TYR A 184 6.62 16.54 -13.18
N ASN A 185 7.90 16.28 -12.92
CA ASN A 185 8.62 16.77 -11.75
C ASN A 185 8.80 18.29 -11.75
N ASN A 186 9.15 18.88 -12.91
CA ASN A 186 9.27 20.33 -13.03
C ASN A 186 7.90 21.01 -12.91
N ARG A 187 6.89 20.47 -13.59
CA ARG A 187 5.52 20.99 -13.49
C ARG A 187 4.97 20.91 -12.07
N LEU A 188 5.24 19.82 -11.36
CA LEU A 188 4.88 19.66 -9.95
C LEU A 188 5.54 20.75 -9.08
N LYS A 189 6.84 21.04 -9.26
CA LYS A 189 7.53 22.12 -8.54
C LYS A 189 6.87 23.46 -8.81
N ASP A 190 6.62 23.80 -10.07
CA ASP A 190 5.97 25.07 -10.44
C ASP A 190 4.59 25.22 -9.78
N ILE A 191 3.81 24.13 -9.72
CA ILE A 191 2.49 24.13 -9.06
C ILE A 191 2.66 24.36 -7.56
N LEU A 192 3.55 23.64 -6.90
CA LEU A 192 3.74 23.72 -5.45
C LEU A 192 4.33 25.07 -5.01
N ASP A 193 5.23 25.65 -5.79
CA ASP A 193 5.81 26.98 -5.55
C ASP A 193 4.78 28.10 -5.82
N GLY A 194 3.82 27.85 -6.72
CA GLY A 194 2.73 28.77 -7.06
C GLY A 194 1.51 28.69 -6.13
N VAL A 195 1.41 27.69 -5.26
CA VAL A 195 0.34 27.60 -4.24
C VAL A 195 0.68 28.59 -3.12
N PRO A 196 -0.08 29.68 -2.93
CA PRO A 196 0.11 30.54 -1.77
C PRO A 196 -0.14 29.70 -0.51
N VAL A 197 0.88 29.61 0.35
CA VAL A 197 0.76 29.02 1.69
C VAL A 197 -0.40 29.74 2.39
N LYS A 198 -1.53 29.05 2.55
CA LYS A 198 -2.57 29.52 3.47
C LYS A 198 -2.02 29.33 4.88
N ILE A 199 -1.35 30.37 5.38
CA ILE A 199 -1.02 30.55 6.79
C ILE A 199 -2.32 30.85 7.55
#